data_AF-A0A916AZT8-F1
#
_entry.id   AF-A0A916AZT8-F1
#
_cell.length_a   1.000
_cell.length_b   1.000
_cell.length_c   1.000
_cell.angle_alpha   90.00
_cell.angle_beta   90.00
_cell.angle_gamma   90.00
#
_symmetry.space_group_name_H-M   'P 1'
#
loop_
_entity.id
_entity.type
_entity.pdbx_description
1 polymer ?
#
loop_
_entity_poly.entity_id
_entity_poly.type
_entity_poly.pdbx_seq_one_letter_code
_entity_poly.pdbx_strand_id
1 'polypeptide(L)'
;MNDFAPLYTTRERILLVLKILAVAAPVYLLAQFWFFPWLKNYASYAHCHSYGGINGVQLLMYGVFVLIPLSLALLIWLLEGTRCLKVLRIGQNPLPGEKVFRKTRYRYGRVAMIQPLMIFTVIAALVGVSVWGGFQAAKITSKIPACSSEQLRQMGD
;
A
#
# COMPACT_ATOMS: atom_id res chain seq x y z
N MET A 1 -25.88 20.88 -22.78
CA MET A 1 -25.34 19.89 -21.83
C MET A 1 -24.28 20.59 -20.99
N ASN A 2 -24.20 20.32 -19.68
CA ASN A 2 -23.15 20.88 -18.84
C ASN A 2 -21.84 20.15 -19.15
N ASP A 3 -20.86 20.85 -19.72
CA ASP A 3 -19.53 20.31 -20.06
C ASP A 3 -18.67 19.95 -18.83
N PHE A 4 -19.15 20.28 -17.63
CA PHE A 4 -18.43 20.15 -16.38
C PHE A 4 -19.07 19.12 -15.45
N ALA A 5 -18.23 18.39 -14.74
CA ALA A 5 -18.65 17.44 -13.72
C ALA A 5 -19.21 18.15 -12.46
N PRO A 6 -20.16 17.52 -11.73
CA PRO A 6 -20.74 18.10 -10.52
C PRO A 6 -19.68 18.32 -9.44
N LEU A 7 -19.79 19.40 -8.68
CA LEU A 7 -18.85 19.73 -7.61
C LEU A 7 -19.29 19.15 -6.27
N TYR A 8 -18.32 18.73 -5.46
CA TYR A 8 -18.57 18.52 -4.03
C TYR A 8 -18.85 19.86 -3.33
N THR A 9 -19.93 19.89 -2.55
CA THR A 9 -20.25 20.97 -1.62
C THR A 9 -19.28 20.99 -0.44
N THR A 10 -19.16 22.12 0.26
CA THR A 10 -18.26 22.25 1.42
C THR A 10 -18.58 21.23 2.51
N ARG A 11 -19.86 20.97 2.78
CA ARG A 11 -20.29 19.97 3.77
C ARG A 11 -19.84 18.56 3.39
N GLU A 12 -20.00 18.18 2.12
CA GLU A 12 -19.55 16.86 1.64
C GLU A 12 -18.04 16.69 1.73
N ARG A 13 -17.27 17.76 1.44
CA ARG A 13 -15.81 17.73 1.58
C ARG A 13 -15.39 17.51 3.04
N ILE A 14 -16.01 18.21 3.99
CA ILE A 14 -15.75 18.05 5.42
C ILE A 14 -16.08 16.61 5.85
N LEU A 15 -17.25 16.10 5.47
CA LEU A 15 -17.64 14.72 5.80
C LEU A 15 -16.67 13.68 5.22
N LEU A 16 -16.15 13.90 4.01
CA LEU A 16 -15.17 13.02 3.39
C LEU A 16 -13.84 13.05 4.15
N VAL A 17 -13.35 14.23 4.53
CA VAL A 17 -12.14 14.38 5.36
C VAL A 17 -12.33 13.71 6.72
N LEU A 18 -13.47 13.92 7.38
CA LEU A 18 -13.77 13.28 8.66
C LEU A 18 -13.80 11.75 8.56
N LYS A 19 -14.36 11.19 7.48
CA LYS A 19 -14.35 9.74 7.25
C LYS A 19 -12.93 9.20 7.06
N ILE A 20 -12.09 9.90 6.30
CA ILE A 20 -10.69 9.50 6.12
C ILE A 20 -9.95 9.57 7.46
N LEU A 21 -10.12 10.64 8.23
CA LEU A 21 -9.51 10.79 9.55
C LEU A 21 -9.99 9.73 10.55
N ALA A 22 -11.27 9.38 10.53
CA ALA A 22 -11.83 8.34 11.39
C ALA A 22 -11.20 6.96 11.17
N VAL A 23 -10.71 6.67 9.96
CA VAL A 23 -9.98 5.44 9.64
C VAL A 23 -8.48 5.61 9.87
N ALA A 24 -7.90 6.72 9.41
CA ALA A 24 -6.46 6.95 9.45
C ALA A 24 -5.93 7.10 10.89
N ALA A 25 -6.69 7.78 11.77
CA ALA A 25 -6.22 8.05 13.14
C ALA A 25 -6.07 6.76 13.98
N PRO A 26 -7.05 5.84 14.04
CA PRO A 26 -6.87 4.56 14.74
C PRO A 26 -5.69 3.74 14.18
N VAL A 27 -5.55 3.68 12.85
CA VAL A 27 -4.43 2.96 12.21
C VAL A 27 -3.09 3.57 12.62
N TYR A 28 -2.98 4.91 12.61
CA TYR A 28 -1.79 5.61 13.04
C TYR A 28 -1.47 5.36 14.53
N LEU A 29 -2.47 5.44 15.42
CA LEU A 29 -2.28 5.20 16.84
C LEU A 29 -1.83 3.77 17.13
N LEU A 30 -2.47 2.78 16.50
CA LEU A 30 -2.05 1.37 16.59
C LEU A 30 -0.63 1.16 16.07
N ALA A 31 -0.29 1.82 14.95
CA ALA A 31 1.05 1.74 14.39
C ALA A 31 2.11 2.30 15.37
N GLN A 32 1.86 3.50 15.91
CA GLN A 32 2.81 4.23 16.73
C GLN A 32 3.01 3.63 18.12
N PHE A 33 1.92 3.23 18.78
CA PHE A 33 1.97 2.81 20.19
C PHE A 33 2.16 1.31 20.37
N TRP A 34 1.86 0.50 19.35
CA TRP A 34 1.96 -0.95 19.46
C TRP A 34 2.87 -1.56 18.41
N PHE A 35 2.58 -1.35 17.12
CA PHE A 35 3.30 -2.03 16.04
C PHE A 35 4.78 -1.67 15.98
N PHE A 36 5.15 -0.38 15.93
CA PHE A 36 6.56 0.03 15.81
C PHE A 36 7.40 -0.34 17.04
N PRO A 37 6.93 -0.13 18.29
CA PRO A 37 7.64 -0.61 19.48
C PRO A 37 7.85 -2.13 19.47
N TRP A 38 6.80 -2.90 19.15
CA TRP A 38 6.90 -4.35 19.02
C TRP A 38 7.89 -4.77 17.92
N LEU A 39 7.80 -4.14 16.75
CA LEU A 39 8.67 -4.43 15.60
C LEU A 39 10.14 -4.12 15.93
N LYS A 40 10.42 -3.04 16.66
CA LYS A 40 11.77 -2.69 17.10
C LYS A 40 12.36 -3.78 18.00
N ASN A 41 11.58 -4.26 18.97
CA ASN A 41 12.02 -5.33 19.86
C ASN A 41 12.24 -6.64 19.09
N TYR A 42 11.30 -6.99 18.21
CA TYR A 42 11.39 -8.18 17.37
C TYR A 42 12.61 -8.13 16.44
N ALA A 43 12.89 -6.98 15.81
CA ALA A 43 14.00 -6.81 14.88
C ALA A 43 15.38 -7.02 15.53
N SER A 44 15.54 -6.66 16.81
CA SER A 44 16.79 -6.87 17.56
C SER A 44 17.15 -8.35 17.73
N TYR A 45 16.15 -9.23 17.75
CA TYR A 45 16.32 -10.67 17.99
C TYR A 45 15.74 -11.53 16.85
N ALA A 46 15.54 -10.94 15.68
CA ALA A 46 14.85 -11.59 14.56
C ALA A 46 15.57 -12.87 14.09
N HIS A 47 16.89 -12.94 14.20
CA HIS A 47 17.69 -14.11 13.82
C HIS A 47 17.52 -15.29 14.76
N CYS A 48 17.02 -15.05 15.98
CA CYS A 48 16.76 -16.07 16.99
C CYS A 48 15.34 -16.65 16.91
N HIS A 49 14.43 -15.98 16.20
CA HIS A 49 13.08 -16.50 15.98
C HIS A 49 13.04 -17.46 14.79
N SER A 50 12.39 -18.62 14.98
CA SER A 50 12.11 -19.60 13.92
C SER A 50 10.66 -20.04 14.00
N TYR A 51 9.93 -19.91 12.90
CA TYR A 51 8.53 -20.29 12.76
C TYR A 51 8.39 -21.31 11.63
N GLY A 52 8.22 -22.59 11.98
CA GLY A 52 7.94 -23.64 10.98
C GLY A 52 8.98 -23.73 9.84
N GLY A 53 10.25 -23.43 10.12
CA GLY A 53 11.34 -23.42 9.14
C GLY A 53 11.65 -22.05 8.51
N ILE A 54 10.89 -21.01 8.82
CA ILE A 54 11.15 -19.63 8.39
C ILE A 54 11.82 -18.85 9.53
N ASN A 55 13.00 -18.27 9.25
CA ASN A 55 13.71 -17.43 10.20
C ASN A 55 13.04 -16.04 10.31
N GLY A 56 13.03 -15.42 11.50
CA GLY A 56 12.47 -14.08 11.68
C GLY A 56 13.11 -12.99 10.82
N VAL A 57 14.41 -13.11 10.49
CA VAL A 57 15.07 -12.21 9.52
C VAL A 57 14.50 -12.40 8.12
N GLN A 58 14.18 -13.64 7.72
CA GLN A 58 13.49 -13.88 6.45
C GLN A 58 12.13 -13.16 6.49
N LEU A 59 11.36 -13.32 7.56
CA LEU A 59 10.07 -12.66 7.70
C LEU A 59 10.18 -11.13 7.56
N LEU A 60 11.18 -10.50 8.18
CA LEU A 60 11.42 -9.06 8.05
C LEU A 60 11.79 -8.65 6.63
N MET A 61 12.73 -9.36 6.00
CA MET A 61 13.20 -9.02 4.67
C MET A 61 12.09 -9.21 3.63
N TYR A 62 11.36 -10.31 3.66
CA TYR A 62 10.19 -10.50 2.80
C TYR A 62 9.06 -9.50 3.12
N GLY A 63 8.89 -9.14 4.40
CA GLY A 63 7.96 -8.07 4.80
C GLY A 63 8.28 -6.73 4.12
N VAL A 64 9.53 -6.30 4.18
CA VAL A 64 9.95 -5.01 3.61
C VAL A 64 9.97 -5.05 2.07
N PHE A 65 10.58 -6.08 1.50
CA PHE A 65 10.82 -6.13 0.05
C PHE A 65 9.64 -6.65 -0.78
N VAL A 66 8.73 -7.45 -0.19
CA VAL A 66 7.60 -8.04 -0.91
C VAL A 66 6.29 -7.47 -0.41
N LEU A 67 6.02 -7.57 0.91
CA LEU A 67 4.72 -7.25 1.47
C LEU A 67 4.39 -5.75 1.39
N ILE A 68 5.34 -4.86 1.68
CA ILE A 68 5.12 -3.41 1.59
C ILE A 68 4.78 -2.96 0.14
N PRO A 69 5.59 -3.27 -0.90
CA PRO A 69 5.22 -2.88 -2.27
C PRO A 69 3.91 -3.51 -2.74
N LEU A 70 3.65 -4.78 -2.39
CA LEU A 70 2.44 -5.50 -2.80
C LEU A 70 1.19 -4.94 -2.11
N SER A 71 1.26 -4.67 -0.81
CA SER A 71 0.14 -4.06 -0.07
C SER A 71 -0.20 -2.68 -0.61
N LEU A 72 0.79 -1.88 -1.00
CA LEU A 72 0.56 -0.59 -1.66
C LEU A 72 -0.12 -0.76 -3.03
N ALA A 73 0.32 -1.74 -3.83
CA ALA A 73 -0.30 -2.06 -5.11
C ALA A 73 -1.78 -2.46 -4.93
N LEU A 74 -2.07 -3.30 -3.94
CA LEU A 74 -3.43 -3.72 -3.60
C LEU A 74 -4.30 -2.56 -3.11
N LEU A 75 -3.74 -1.66 -2.30
CA LEU A 75 -4.45 -0.47 -1.81
C LEU A 75 -4.83 0.45 -2.97
N ILE A 76 -3.90 0.73 -3.90
CA ILE A 76 -4.18 1.54 -5.09
C ILE A 76 -5.24 0.87 -5.96
N TRP A 77 -5.14 -0.45 -6.17
CA TRP A 77 -6.14 -1.21 -6.92
C TRP A 77 -7.53 -1.13 -6.27
N LEU A 78 -7.62 -1.26 -4.94
CA LEU A 78 -8.89 -1.20 -4.22
C LEU A 78 -9.55 0.18 -4.32
N LEU A 79 -8.75 1.25 -4.22
CA LEU A 79 -9.24 2.64 -4.24
C LEU A 79 -9.59 3.11 -5.66
N GLU A 80 -8.74 2.84 -6.65
CA GLU A 80 -8.83 3.43 -7.99
C GLU A 80 -9.04 2.40 -9.11
N GLY A 81 -8.74 1.13 -8.89
CA GLY A 81 -8.74 0.11 -9.95
C GLY A 81 -10.10 -0.06 -10.62
N THR A 82 -11.16 -0.24 -9.82
CA THR A 82 -12.52 -0.41 -10.36
C THR A 82 -13.02 0.82 -11.12
N ARG A 83 -12.68 2.03 -10.63
CA ARG A 83 -12.97 3.30 -11.29
C ARG A 83 -12.22 3.41 -12.61
N CYS A 84 -10.92 3.11 -12.63
CA CYS A 84 -10.06 3.12 -13.80
C CYS A 84 -10.56 2.16 -14.89
N LEU A 85 -11.02 0.96 -14.52
CA LEU A 85 -11.64 0.01 -15.46
C LEU A 85 -12.90 0.58 -16.12
N LYS A 86 -13.76 1.28 -15.35
CA LYS A 86 -14.95 1.94 -15.90
C LYS A 86 -14.58 3.07 -16.85
N VAL A 87 -13.55 3.85 -16.52
CA VAL A 87 -13.04 4.93 -17.39
C VAL A 87 -12.50 4.36 -18.70
N LEU A 88 -11.74 3.26 -18.67
CA LEU A 88 -11.25 2.60 -19.88
C LEU A 88 -12.40 2.06 -20.75
N ARG A 89 -13.44 1.50 -20.14
CA ARG A 89 -14.60 0.97 -20.85
C ARG A 89 -15.44 2.05 -21.53
N ILE A 90 -15.70 3.15 -20.83
CA ILE A 90 -16.58 4.24 -21.31
C ILE A 90 -15.78 5.27 -22.15
N GLY A 91 -14.46 5.36 -21.94
CA GLY A 91 -13.60 6.33 -22.62
C GLY A 91 -13.83 7.77 -22.16
N GLN A 92 -14.29 7.98 -20.92
CA GLN A 92 -14.62 9.29 -20.35
C GLN A 92 -14.08 9.44 -18.93
N ASN A 93 -13.48 10.60 -18.64
CA ASN A 93 -13.00 10.98 -17.30
C ASN A 93 -13.27 12.47 -17.04
N PRO A 94 -13.87 12.87 -15.90
CA PRO A 94 -14.50 12.04 -14.84
C PRO A 94 -15.63 11.15 -15.35
N LEU A 95 -16.02 10.13 -14.59
CA LEU A 95 -17.16 9.28 -14.93
C LEU A 95 -18.47 10.09 -14.95
N PRO A 96 -19.51 9.64 -15.68
CA PRO A 96 -20.81 10.31 -15.68
C PRO A 96 -21.38 10.45 -14.26
N GLY A 97 -21.75 11.66 -13.86
CA GLY A 97 -22.28 11.96 -12.52
C GLY A 97 -21.26 11.93 -11.38
N GLU A 98 -19.98 11.67 -11.66
CA GLU A 98 -18.92 11.66 -10.66
C GLU A 98 -18.67 13.08 -10.11
N LYS A 99 -18.68 13.22 -8.79
CA LYS A 99 -18.40 14.49 -8.12
C LYS A 99 -16.91 14.77 -8.06
N VAL A 100 -16.53 16.02 -8.27
CA VAL A 100 -15.13 16.49 -8.30
C VAL A 100 -14.90 17.62 -7.31
N PHE A 101 -13.65 17.76 -6.86
CA PHE A 101 -13.26 18.83 -5.90
C PHE A 101 -13.03 20.19 -6.55
N ARG A 102 -12.77 20.21 -7.86
CA ARG A 102 -12.49 21.41 -8.66
C ARG A 102 -13.31 21.37 -9.92
N LYS A 103 -13.52 22.53 -10.56
CA LYS A 103 -14.27 22.62 -11.81
C LYS A 103 -13.53 21.86 -12.90
N THR A 104 -13.97 20.64 -13.18
CA THR A 104 -13.31 19.72 -14.12
C THR A 104 -14.22 19.51 -15.33
N ARG A 105 -13.70 19.81 -16.52
CA ARG A 105 -14.39 19.53 -17.78
C ARG A 105 -14.30 18.04 -18.08
N TYR A 106 -15.36 17.45 -18.63
CA TYR A 106 -15.31 16.09 -19.13
C TYR A 106 -14.29 15.97 -20.28
N ARG A 107 -13.45 14.94 -20.21
CA ARG A 107 -12.52 14.56 -21.28
C ARG A 107 -12.93 13.21 -21.83
N TYR A 108 -12.76 13.03 -23.14
CA TYR A 108 -13.20 11.86 -23.88
C TYR A 108 -12.06 11.24 -24.69
N GLY A 109 -12.24 9.99 -25.09
CA GLY A 109 -11.33 9.26 -25.97
C GLY A 109 -9.96 8.99 -25.33
N ARG A 110 -8.90 9.01 -26.14
CA ARG A 110 -7.54 8.63 -25.72
C ARG A 110 -7.00 9.48 -24.55
N VAL A 111 -7.36 10.77 -24.51
CA VAL A 111 -6.93 11.68 -23.44
C VAL A 111 -7.53 11.29 -22.09
N ALA A 112 -8.74 10.73 -22.06
CA ALA A 112 -9.38 10.25 -20.84
C ALA A 112 -8.69 8.98 -20.27
N MET A 113 -8.04 8.21 -21.14
CA MET A 113 -7.41 6.92 -20.81
C MET A 113 -6.01 7.05 -20.19
N ILE A 114 -5.36 8.22 -20.32
CA ILE A 114 -3.98 8.43 -19.83
C ILE A 114 -3.90 8.18 -18.31
N GLN A 115 -4.82 8.72 -17.53
CA GLN A 115 -4.81 8.55 -16.07
C GLN A 115 -4.95 7.08 -15.64
N PRO A 116 -5.98 6.32 -16.09
CA PRO A 116 -6.06 4.88 -15.82
C PRO A 116 -4.81 4.11 -16.22
N LEU A 117 -4.24 4.41 -17.39
CA LEU A 117 -3.05 3.74 -17.87
C LEU A 117 -1.85 4.00 -16.94
N MET A 118 -1.63 5.24 -16.51
CA MET A 118 -0.58 5.57 -15.53
C MET A 118 -0.78 4.82 -14.21
N ILE A 119 -2.01 4.73 -13.71
CA ILE A 119 -2.31 4.00 -12.46
C ILE A 119 -1.99 2.51 -12.63
N PHE A 120 -2.40 1.88 -13.73
CA PHE A 120 -2.07 0.47 -13.97
C PHE A 120 -0.58 0.24 -14.17
N THR A 121 0.14 1.17 -14.80
CA THR A 121 1.61 1.11 -14.90
C THR A 121 2.25 1.18 -13.51
N VAL A 122 1.79 2.07 -12.62
CA VAL A 122 2.29 2.13 -11.24
C VAL A 122 2.02 0.83 -10.47
N ILE A 123 0.82 0.27 -10.59
CA ILE A 123 0.48 -1.02 -9.97
C ILE A 123 1.40 -2.12 -10.50
N ALA A 124 1.57 -2.22 -11.82
CA ALA A 124 2.45 -3.21 -12.44
C ALA A 124 3.91 -3.04 -12.00
N ALA A 125 4.39 -1.80 -11.88
CA ALA A 125 5.73 -1.50 -11.38
C ALA A 125 5.90 -1.96 -9.93
N LEU A 126 4.94 -1.69 -9.05
CA LEU A 126 4.97 -2.13 -7.65
C LEU A 126 4.97 -3.66 -7.52
N VAL A 127 4.18 -4.36 -8.34
CA VAL A 127 4.21 -5.82 -8.41
C VAL A 127 5.58 -6.31 -8.89
N GLY A 128 6.14 -5.69 -9.93
CA GLY A 128 7.49 -5.99 -10.41
C GLY A 128 8.56 -5.78 -9.34
N VAL A 129 8.48 -4.69 -8.57
CA VAL A 129 9.37 -4.42 -7.42
C VAL A 129 9.19 -5.48 -6.34
N SER A 130 7.96 -5.92 -6.06
CA SER A 130 7.69 -6.99 -5.09
C SER A 130 8.33 -8.32 -5.51
N VAL A 131 8.19 -8.71 -6.78
CA VAL A 131 8.82 -9.93 -7.33
C VAL A 131 10.35 -9.83 -7.27
N TRP A 132 10.91 -8.71 -7.73
CA TRP A 132 12.35 -8.46 -7.65
C TRP A 132 12.86 -8.47 -6.20
N GLY A 133 12.10 -7.86 -5.30
CA GLY A 133 12.34 -7.82 -3.86
C GLY A 133 12.38 -9.21 -3.23
N GLY A 134 11.57 -10.15 -3.71
CA GLY A 134 11.62 -11.55 -3.28
C GLY A 134 12.97 -12.21 -3.58
N PHE A 135 13.52 -12.01 -4.79
CA PHE A 135 14.85 -12.51 -5.13
C PHE A 135 15.95 -11.87 -4.27
N GLN A 136 15.83 -10.56 -4.00
CA GLN A 136 16.78 -9.84 -3.14
C GLN A 136 16.73 -10.33 -1.70
N ALA A 137 15.53 -10.51 -1.14
CA ALA A 137 15.33 -11.07 0.20
C ALA A 137 15.92 -12.47 0.32
N ALA A 138 15.69 -13.35 -0.66
CA ALA A 138 16.28 -14.69 -0.70
C ALA A 138 17.82 -14.64 -0.68
N LYS A 139 18.42 -13.77 -1.51
CA LYS A 139 19.87 -13.61 -1.58
C LYS A 139 20.46 -13.15 -0.26
N ILE A 140 19.86 -12.11 0.36
CA ILE A 140 20.33 -11.55 1.65
C ILE A 140 20.21 -12.58 2.77
N THR A 141 19.11 -13.33 2.78
CA THR A 141 18.77 -14.24 3.90
C THR A 141 19.44 -15.61 3.79
N SER A 142 20.04 -15.95 2.65
CA SER A 142 20.72 -17.25 2.43
C SER A 142 21.91 -17.51 3.37
N LYS A 143 22.47 -16.49 4.01
CA LYS A 143 23.68 -16.57 4.85
C LYS A 143 23.49 -15.99 6.25
N ILE A 144 22.32 -16.18 6.84
CA ILE A 144 22.06 -15.70 8.20
C ILE A 144 22.76 -16.64 9.20
N PRO A 145 23.64 -16.12 10.10
CA PRO A 145 24.27 -16.92 11.12
C PRO A 145 23.27 -17.39 12.19
N ALA A 146 23.57 -18.52 12.83
CA ALA A 146 22.76 -19.02 13.94
C ALA A 146 22.80 -18.07 15.15
N CYS A 147 21.73 -18.07 15.94
CA CYS A 147 21.64 -17.28 17.17
C CYS A 147 22.63 -17.80 18.23
N SER A 148 23.31 -16.88 18.93
CA SER A 148 24.24 -17.23 20.01
C SER A 148 23.51 -17.53 21.32
N SER A 149 24.13 -18.32 22.19
CA SER A 149 23.56 -18.71 23.50
C SER A 149 23.35 -17.53 24.46
N GLU A 150 24.16 -16.47 24.36
CA GLU A 150 24.00 -15.25 25.16
C GLU A 150 22.75 -14.46 24.75
N GLN A 151 22.47 -14.39 23.44
CA GLN A 151 21.27 -13.73 22.92
C GLN A 151 19.98 -14.48 23.27
N LEU A 152 20.03 -15.81 23.34
CA LEU A 152 18.90 -16.62 23.81
C LEU A 152 18.54 -16.34 25.27
N ARG A 153 19.53 -16.08 26.13
CA ARG A 153 19.29 -15.71 27.54
C ARG A 153 18.61 -14.35 27.67
N GLN A 154 19.06 -13.36 26.89
CA GLN A 154 18.46 -12.00 26.87
C GLN A 154 17.02 -11.95 26.35
N MET A 155 16.53 -13.00 25.67
CA MET A 155 15.13 -13.10 25.24
C MET A 155 14.21 -13.74 26.29
N GLY A 156 14.78 -14.46 27.26
CA GLY A 156 14.03 -15.17 28.31
C GLY A 156 13.80 -14.36 29.58
N ASP A 157 14.55 -13.28 29.77
CA ASP A 157 14.41 -12.28 30.85
C ASP A 157 13.52 -11.10 30.41
#